data_AF-A0A1B8TH64-F1
#
_entry.id   AF-A0A1B8TH64-F1
#
_cell.length_a   1.000
_cell.length_b   1.000
_cell.length_c   1.000
_cell.angle_alpha   90.00
_cell.angle_beta   90.00
_cell.angle_gamma   90.00
#
_symmetry.space_group_name_H-M   'P 1'
#
loop_
_entity.id
_entity.type
_entity.pdbx_description
1 polymer ?
#
loop_
_entity_poly.entity_id
_entity_poly.type
_entity_poly.pdbx_seq_one_letter_code
_entity_poly.pdbx_strand_id
1 'polypeptide(L)'
;MAIQQVGKLHLWTSGDGSVGISGESAEVSAPGWLISSEHFDAEDFKSTLEQFREKVRAAFELIWPDEKVHARYYFEMCDGEPTHA
;
A
#
# COMPACT_ATOMS: atom_id res chain seq x y z
N MET A 1 -11.18 6.03 -19.30
CA MET A 1 -11.19 6.37 -17.85
C MET A 1 -9.77 6.16 -17.35
N ALA A 2 -9.22 7.05 -16.51
CA ALA A 2 -7.88 6.86 -15.97
C ALA A 2 -7.89 5.68 -14.99
N ILE A 3 -7.01 4.70 -15.20
CA ILE A 3 -6.90 3.50 -14.36
C ILE A 3 -5.93 3.81 -13.23
N GLN A 4 -6.36 3.60 -11.98
CA GLN A 4 -5.49 3.72 -10.81
C GLN A 4 -4.93 2.35 -10.47
N GLN A 5 -3.60 2.24 -10.51
CA GLN A 5 -2.89 1.02 -10.14
C GLN A 5 -2.02 1.29 -8.92
N VAL A 6 -1.98 0.36 -7.97
CA VAL A 6 -1.02 0.46 -6.87
C VAL A 6 0.36 0.10 -7.41
N GLY A 7 1.29 1.04 -7.40
CA GLY A 7 2.69 0.77 -7.74
C GLY A 7 3.49 0.35 -6.51
N LYS A 8 3.21 0.95 -5.35
CA LYS A 8 3.98 0.72 -4.12
C LYS A 8 3.16 0.85 -2.86
N LEU A 9 3.51 0.08 -1.84
CA LEU A 9 3.09 0.30 -0.45
C LEU A 9 4.33 0.55 0.40
N HIS A 10 4.42 1.75 0.98
CA HIS A 10 5.48 2.11 1.90
C HIS A 10 5.00 1.91 3.34
N LEU A 11 5.80 1.23 4.15
CA LEU A 11 5.57 0.99 5.57
C LEU A 11 6.69 1.61 6.40
N TRP A 12 6.35 2.17 7.56
CA TRP A 12 7.34 2.74 8.47
C TRP A 12 6.85 2.73 9.91
N THR A 13 7.79 2.67 10.85
CA THR A 13 7.55 2.94 12.26
C THR A 13 8.12 4.31 12.63
N SER A 14 7.72 4.84 13.80
CA SER A 14 8.20 6.16 14.24
C SER A 14 9.52 6.08 15.01
N GLY A 15 9.91 4.90 15.51
CA GLY A 15 10.97 4.77 16.50
C GLY A 15 10.58 5.43 17.83
N ASP A 16 11.56 5.54 18.72
CA ASP A 16 11.46 6.35 19.93
C ASP A 16 12.55 7.43 19.90
N GLY A 17 12.17 8.61 19.40
CA GLY A 17 13.05 9.77 19.33
C GLY A 17 13.51 10.30 20.69
N SER A 18 12.81 9.95 21.79
CA SER A 18 13.18 10.37 23.14
C SER A 18 14.43 9.63 23.66
N VAL A 19 14.66 8.41 23.16
CA VAL A 19 15.87 7.63 23.45
C VAL A 19 16.81 7.48 22.25
N GLY A 20 16.57 8.23 21.17
CA GLY A 20 17.42 8.24 19.98
C GLY A 20 17.32 6.99 19.11
N ILE A 21 16.23 6.21 19.24
CA ILE A 21 15.97 5.04 18.40
C ILE A 21 15.27 5.52 17.13
N SER A 22 15.88 5.26 15.97
CA SER A 22 15.27 5.53 14.67
C SER A 22 14.20 4.50 14.34
N GLY A 23 13.12 4.93 13.69
CA GLY A 23 12.10 4.01 13.18
C GLY A 23 12.62 3.16 12.02
N GLU A 24 11.99 2.02 11.85
CA GLU A 24 12.22 1.08 10.75
C GLU A 24 11.35 1.46 9.55
N SER A 25 11.77 1.09 8.34
CA SER A 25 10.97 1.30 7.13
C SER A 25 11.15 0.17 6.13
N ALA A 26 10.08 -0.12 5.39
CA ALA A 26 10.07 -1.13 4.34
C ALA A 26 9.22 -0.64 3.16
N GLU A 27 9.65 -0.99 1.95
CA GLU A 27 8.87 -0.77 0.74
C GLU A 27 8.43 -2.12 0.17
N VAL A 28 7.13 -2.25 -0.06
CA VAL A 28 6.54 -3.39 -0.78
C VAL A 28 6.16 -2.88 -2.16
N SER A 29 6.93 -3.28 -3.17
CA SER A 29 6.53 -3.10 -4.56
C SER A 29 5.36 -4.03 -4.85
N ALA A 30 4.17 -3.47 -5.05
CA ALA A 30 3.03 -4.22 -5.54
C ALA A 30 3.03 -4.04 -7.05
N PRO A 31 3.29 -5.09 -7.84
CA PRO A 31 3.21 -4.93 -9.29
C PRO A 31 1.77 -4.53 -9.66
N GLY A 32 1.62 -3.59 -10.61
CA GLY A 32 0.34 -2.91 -10.91
C GLY A 32 -0.86 -3.82 -11.26
N TRP A 33 -0.63 -5.12 -11.50
CA TRP A 33 -1.67 -6.13 -11.67
C TRP A 33 -2.29 -6.64 -10.35
N LEU A 34 -1.68 -6.37 -9.19
CA LEU A 34 -2.15 -6.90 -7.91
C LEU A 34 -3.43 -6.21 -7.43
N ILE A 35 -3.50 -4.88 -7.57
CA ILE A 35 -4.68 -4.07 -7.21
C ILE A 35 -4.82 -2.93 -8.22
N SER A 36 -5.59 -3.17 -9.27
CA SER A 36 -5.94 -2.18 -10.31
C SER A 36 -7.42 -1.84 -10.26
N SER A 37 -7.77 -0.56 -10.36
CA SER A 37 -9.17 -0.10 -10.33
C SER A 37 -9.99 -0.59 -11.53
N GLU A 38 -9.37 -1.18 -12.55
CA GLU A 38 -10.08 -1.79 -13.69
C GLU A 38 -10.74 -3.13 -13.33
N HIS A 39 -10.25 -3.80 -12.28
CA HIS A 39 -10.72 -5.14 -11.87
C HIS A 39 -11.78 -5.09 -10.77
N PHE A 40 -12.12 -3.91 -10.28
CA PHE A 40 -13.01 -3.71 -9.14
C PHE A 40 -13.94 -2.54 -9.39
N ASP A 41 -15.17 -2.64 -8.91
CA ASP A 41 -16.02 -1.47 -8.71
C ASP A 41 -15.39 -0.53 -7.66
N ALA A 42 -15.75 0.75 -7.68
CA ALA A 42 -15.10 1.76 -6.84
C ALA A 42 -15.16 1.46 -5.33
N GLU A 43 -16.27 0.87 -4.86
CA GLU A 43 -16.44 0.49 -3.45
C GLU A 43 -15.59 -0.74 -3.08
N ASP A 44 -15.57 -1.77 -3.94
CA ASP A 44 -14.76 -2.97 -3.76
C ASP A 44 -13.26 -2.70 -3.86
N PHE A 45 -12.85 -1.77 -4.72
CA PHE A 45 -11.47 -1.33 -4.85
C PHE A 45 -10.96 -0.73 -3.55
N LYS A 46 -11.75 0.19 -2.97
CA LYS A 46 -11.41 0.83 -1.70
C LYS A 46 -11.36 -0.19 -0.56
N SER A 47 -12.35 -1.06 -0.46
CA SER A 47 -12.41 -2.11 0.56
C SER A 47 -11.21 -3.07 0.47
N THR A 48 -10.83 -3.46 -0.74
CA THR A 48 -9.67 -4.34 -0.99
C THR A 48 -8.36 -3.69 -0.57
N LEU A 49 -8.18 -2.40 -0.88
CA LEU A 49 -7.01 -1.63 -0.45
C LEU A 49 -6.91 -1.50 1.07
N GLU A 50 -8.03 -1.27 1.75
CA GLU A 50 -8.09 -1.19 3.21
C GLU A 50 -7.74 -2.53 3.84
N GLN A 51 -8.36 -3.63 3.37
CA GLN A 51 -8.06 -4.98 3.86
C GLN A 51 -6.61 -5.41 3.62
N PHE A 52 -6.05 -5.11 2.44
CA PHE A 52 -4.63 -5.41 2.16
C PHE A 52 -3.72 -4.60 3.08
N ARG A 53 -4.01 -3.31 3.27
CA ARG A 53 -3.23 -2.44 4.15
C ARG A 53 -3.22 -2.95 5.59
N GLU A 54 -4.38 -3.35 6.11
CA GLU A 54 -4.50 -3.87 7.47
C GLU A 54 -3.73 -5.18 7.65
N LYS A 55 -3.82 -6.10 6.69
CA LYS A 55 -3.09 -7.38 6.76
C LYS A 55 -1.58 -7.19 6.71
N VAL A 56 -1.10 -6.33 5.81
CA VAL A 56 0.34 -6.05 5.71
C VAL A 56 0.81 -5.34 6.98
N ARG A 57 0.07 -4.34 7.47
CA ARG A 57 0.40 -3.68 8.74
C ARG A 57 0.50 -4.68 9.89
N ALA A 58 -0.49 -5.54 10.06
CA ALA A 58 -0.50 -6.55 11.12
C ALA A 58 0.70 -7.50 11.00
N ALA A 59 1.09 -7.90 9.78
CA ALA A 59 2.28 -8.72 9.57
C ALA A 59 3.57 -8.00 9.97
N PHE A 60 3.70 -6.70 9.67
CA PHE A 60 4.88 -5.92 10.04
C PHE A 60 4.92 -5.55 11.54
N GLU A 61 3.76 -5.38 12.20
CA GLU A 61 3.70 -5.21 13.66
C GLU A 61 4.17 -6.47 14.42
N LEU A 62 4.18 -7.64 13.78
CA LEU A 62 4.83 -8.85 14.34
C LEU A 62 6.36 -8.84 14.17
N ILE A 63 6.87 -8.14 13.16
CA ILE A 63 8.31 -8.06 12.83
C ILE A 63 8.96 -6.93 13.65
N TRP A 64 8.25 -5.82 13.83
CA TRP A 64 8.66 -4.66 14.62
C TRP A 64 7.80 -4.58 15.90
N PRO A 65 8.10 -5.42 16.91
CA PRO A 65 7.33 -5.46 18.14
C PRO A 65 7.40 -4.11 18.87
N ASP A 66 6.31 -3.78 19.57
CA ASP A 66 6.14 -2.53 20.33
C ASP A 66 6.12 -1.23 19.50
N GLU A 67 6.15 -1.34 18.17
CA GLU A 67 6.05 -0.19 17.27
C GLU A 67 4.74 -0.18 16.47
N LYS A 68 4.11 0.99 16.42
CA LYS A 68 2.95 1.19 15.55
C LYS A 68 3.41 1.33 14.11
N VAL A 69 2.97 0.41 13.25
CA VAL A 69 3.30 0.46 11.82
C VAL A 69 2.34 1.39 11.09
N HIS A 70 2.90 2.30 10.33
CA HIS A 70 2.20 3.16 9.39
C HIS A 70 2.37 2.63 7.98
N ALA A 71 1.37 2.83 7.14
CA ALA A 71 1.34 2.32 5.77
C ALA A 71 0.71 3.35 4.83
N ARG A 72 1.30 3.56 3.65
CA ARG A 72 0.81 4.48 2.61
C ARG A 72 0.99 3.87 1.22
N TYR A 73 -0.07 3.90 0.42
CA TYR A 73 -0.01 3.54 -0.99
C TYR A 73 0.50 4.68 -1.86
N TYR A 74 1.25 4.32 -2.88
CA TYR A 74 1.61 5.14 -4.02
C TYR A 74 0.94 4.55 -5.25
N PHE A 75 0.08 5.37 -5.88
CA PHE A 75 -0.66 4.98 -7.06
C PHE A 75 0.01 5.53 -8.30
N GLU A 76 -0.02 4.74 -9.36
CA GLU A 76 0.34 5.12 -10.71
C GLU A 76 -0.96 5.30 -11.51
N MET A 77 -1.01 6.35 -12.33
CA MET A 77 -2.13 6.59 -13.24
C MET A 77 -1.76 6.04 -14.61
N CYS A 78 -2.46 5.01 -15.06
CA CYS A 78 -2.38 4.54 -16.44
C CYS A 78 -3.45 5.23 -17.27
N ASP A 79 -3.03 5.89 -18.35
CA ASP A 79 -3.95 6.36 -19.38
C ASP A 79 -4.47 5.12 -20.09
N GLY A 80 -5.74 4.79 -19.88
CA GLY A 80 -6.38 3.68 -20.57
C GLY A 80 -6.52 4.02 -22.04
N GLU A 81 -5.54 3.66 -22.86
CA GLU A 81 -5.76 3.58 -24.31
C GLU A 81 -6.90 2.58 -24.53
N PRO A 82 -7.97 2.97 -25.24
CA PRO A 82 -8.98 2.01 -25.65
C PRO A 82 -8.33 1.05 -26.63
N THR A 83 -8.03 -0.19 -26.20
CA THR A 83 -7.72 -1.28 -27.11
C THR A 83 -8.93 -1.51 -28.02
N HIS A 84 -8.90 -0.92 -29.21
CA HIS A 84 -9.69 -1.33 -30.35
C HIS A 84 -9.07 -2.62 -30.89
N ALA A 85 -9.77 -3.74 -30.77
CA ALA A 85 -9.61 -4.92 -31.62
C ALA A 85 -10.89 -5.76 -31.59
#